data_AF-A0A672KUV1-F1
#
_entry.id   AF-A0A672KUV1-F1
#
_cell.length_a   1.000
_cell.length_b   1.000
_cell.length_c   1.000
_cell.angle_alpha   90.00
_cell.angle_beta   90.00
_cell.angle_gamma   90.00
#
_symmetry.space_group_name_H-M   'P 1'
#
loop_
_entity.id
_entity.type
_entity.pdbx_description
1 polymer ?
#
loop_
_entity_poly.entity_id
_entity_poly.type
_entity_poly.pdbx_seq_one_letter_code
_entity_poly.pdbx_strand_id
1 'polypeptide(L)'
;MSRLSVFFPQACWSGLTQQSLRTAARRHYASEAIRGAVVGIDLGTTNSCVAVMEGKQAKVLENAEGARTTPSVVAFTADAERLVGMPAKRQAVTNPNNTLYATKRLIGRRYDDAEVQKDLKNVPYKIVRASNGDAWLEAHGKLYSPSQAGAFILMKMKETAENYLGHAVKNAVITVPAYFNDSQRQATKDAGQIAGLNVLRVINEPTAAALAYGLEKTQDKIIAVYDLGGGTFDISVLEIQKGVFEVKSTNGDTFLGGEDFDQHLLRHIVKEFKREVCVRPPKKTKLVCTDINLPYLTMDASGPKHLNMKLTRAQFESIVADLIRRTVAPCQKAMQDAEVSKSDIGEVLLVGGMSRMPKVQQTVQDLFGRAPSKSVNPDEAVAIGAAIQGGVLAGDVTDVLLLDVTPLSLGIETLGGVFTKLINRNTTIPTKKSQVFSTAADGQTQVEIKVCQGEREMAADNKTLGQFTLVGMPPAPRGVPQIEVTFDIDANGIVHVSAKDKGTGREQQIVIQSSGGLSKDDIENMIKNAEKYAEEDRRRKVVSRFMSANMTLEHKSSLKSLGYICSNMCALIVGRDEDELINKMYRGPTWSHLTFSLFKDFLIWFR
;
A
#
# COMPACT_ATOMS: atom_id res chain seq x y z
N MET A 1 -64.96 -1.19 48.98
CA MET A 1 -64.11 -2.18 48.28
C MET A 1 -63.86 -1.65 46.87
N SER A 2 -62.90 -0.75 46.67
CA SER A 2 -61.45 -0.97 46.41
C SER A 2 -61.11 -1.11 44.92
N ARG A 3 -59.99 -0.44 44.53
CA ARG A 3 -59.11 -0.58 43.34
C ARG A 3 -59.03 0.73 42.53
N LEU A 4 -58.13 1.66 42.79
CA LEU A 4 -56.64 1.67 42.70
C LEU A 4 -56.11 1.32 41.29
N SER A 5 -55.57 2.37 40.68
CA SER A 5 -54.81 2.51 39.43
C SER A 5 -53.46 1.79 39.44
N VAL A 6 -53.05 1.17 38.33
CA VAL A 6 -51.65 0.84 38.03
C VAL A 6 -51.38 0.91 36.52
N PHE A 7 -50.33 1.66 36.17
CA PHE A 7 -49.62 1.75 34.88
C PHE A 7 -48.89 0.45 34.53
N PHE A 8 -48.82 0.07 33.25
CA PHE A 8 -47.87 -0.92 32.72
C PHE A 8 -47.13 -0.35 31.49
N PRO A 9 -45.78 -0.41 31.43
CA PRO A 9 -45.03 -0.12 30.22
C PRO A 9 -44.66 -1.39 29.43
N GLN A 10 -44.64 -1.25 28.09
CA GLN A 10 -44.07 -2.20 27.13
C GLN A 10 -42.54 -2.24 27.23
N ALA A 11 -41.97 -3.41 27.46
CA ALA A 11 -40.59 -3.74 27.07
C ALA A 11 -40.38 -5.26 27.15
N CYS A 12 -40.17 -5.93 26.01
CA CYS A 12 -39.53 -7.26 26.01
C CYS A 12 -39.11 -7.75 24.61
N TRP A 13 -38.20 -7.08 23.90
CA TRP A 13 -37.41 -7.71 22.81
C TRP A 13 -36.06 -6.98 22.66
N SER A 14 -35.09 -7.29 23.54
CA SER A 14 -33.67 -6.99 23.31
C SER A 14 -32.82 -7.89 24.21
N GLY A 15 -32.41 -9.04 23.68
CA GLY A 15 -31.73 -10.07 24.46
C GLY A 15 -30.86 -11.01 23.64
N LEU A 16 -30.16 -10.50 22.62
CA LEU A 16 -28.99 -11.18 22.06
C LEU A 16 -27.76 -10.59 22.74
N THR A 17 -27.22 -11.32 23.72
CA THR A 17 -26.11 -10.86 24.57
C THR A 17 -24.77 -10.95 23.83
N GLN A 18 -23.89 -9.96 24.05
CA GLN A 18 -22.48 -9.88 23.62
C GLN A 18 -21.69 -11.19 23.72
N GLN A 19 -22.08 -12.06 24.66
CA GLN A 19 -21.45 -13.34 24.90
C GLN A 19 -21.68 -14.34 23.76
N SER A 20 -22.84 -14.29 23.10
CA SER A 20 -23.15 -15.14 21.94
C SER A 20 -22.28 -14.78 20.73
N LEU A 21 -22.08 -13.48 20.45
CA LEU A 21 -21.20 -12.97 19.39
C LEU A 21 -19.72 -13.32 19.67
N ARG A 22 -19.26 -13.15 20.91
CA ARG A 22 -17.90 -13.56 21.33
C ARG A 22 -17.66 -15.06 21.16
N THR A 23 -18.68 -15.88 21.41
CA THR A 23 -18.56 -17.35 21.32
C THR A 23 -18.65 -17.84 19.87
N ALA A 24 -19.48 -17.21 19.03
CA ALA A 24 -19.57 -17.49 17.60
C ALA A 24 -18.29 -17.08 16.85
N ALA A 25 -17.71 -15.92 17.18
CA ALA A 25 -16.43 -15.47 16.62
C ALA A 25 -15.27 -16.41 17.02
N ARG A 26 -15.26 -16.94 18.26
CA ARG A 26 -14.23 -17.88 18.72
C ARG A 26 -14.24 -19.22 17.99
N ARG A 27 -15.41 -19.73 17.56
CA ARG A 27 -15.50 -21.05 16.90
C ARG A 27 -14.90 -21.11 15.50
N HIS A 28 -14.72 -19.97 14.82
CA HIS A 28 -14.11 -19.92 13.49
C HIS A 28 -12.59 -19.73 13.48
N TYR A 29 -11.93 -19.55 14.63
CA TYR A 29 -10.49 -19.31 14.72
C TYR A 29 -9.67 -20.47 15.30
N ALA A 30 -10.27 -21.65 15.49
CA ALA A 30 -9.53 -22.84 15.91
C ALA A 30 -8.78 -23.48 14.72
N SER A 31 -7.81 -22.79 14.13
CA SER A 31 -6.72 -23.44 13.38
C SER A 31 -5.57 -23.76 14.33
N GLU A 32 -4.65 -24.65 13.95
CA GLU A 32 -3.43 -24.97 14.70
C GLU A 32 -2.81 -23.73 15.36
N ALA A 33 -2.46 -23.82 16.64
CA ALA A 33 -1.87 -22.71 17.39
C ALA A 33 -0.69 -22.12 16.59
N ILE A 34 -0.79 -20.84 16.25
CA ILE A 34 0.24 -20.14 15.47
C ILE A 34 1.55 -20.22 16.25
N ARG A 35 2.55 -20.92 15.70
CA ARG A 35 3.87 -21.07 16.32
C ARG A 35 4.85 -20.04 15.76
N GLY A 36 5.52 -19.32 16.65
CA GLY A 36 6.57 -18.35 16.32
C GLY A 36 6.03 -16.93 16.12
N ALA A 37 6.96 -15.95 16.13
CA ALA A 37 6.63 -14.52 16.04
C ALA A 37 5.82 -14.18 14.78
N VAL A 38 4.83 -13.30 14.95
CA VAL A 38 4.06 -12.70 13.86
C VAL A 38 4.51 -11.26 13.68
N VAL A 39 5.10 -10.94 12.53
CA VAL A 39 5.52 -9.56 12.21
C VAL A 39 4.36 -8.78 11.58
N GLY A 40 4.21 -7.52 11.96
CA GLY A 40 3.34 -6.57 11.27
C GLY A 40 4.13 -5.79 10.24
N ILE A 41 3.75 -5.86 8.97
CA ILE A 41 4.44 -5.16 7.88
C ILE A 41 3.48 -4.19 7.20
N ASP A 42 3.82 -2.92 7.27
CA ASP A 42 3.28 -1.91 6.38
C ASP A 42 4.02 -1.92 5.05
N LEU A 43 3.38 -2.42 3.99
CA LEU A 43 3.94 -2.44 2.64
C LEU A 43 3.47 -1.20 1.88
N GLY A 44 4.01 -0.02 2.15
CA GLY A 44 3.53 1.21 1.52
C GLY A 44 4.03 1.44 0.08
N THR A 45 3.38 2.36 -0.64
CA THR A 45 3.76 2.72 -2.03
C THR A 45 5.16 3.33 -2.12
N THR A 46 5.52 4.18 -1.15
CA THR A 46 6.80 4.92 -1.15
C THR A 46 7.77 4.37 -0.12
N ASN A 47 7.28 4.03 1.07
CA ASN A 47 8.07 3.46 2.15
C ASN A 47 7.31 2.27 2.74
N SER A 48 8.06 1.32 3.27
CA SER A 48 7.56 0.20 4.06
C SER A 48 8.12 0.28 5.48
N CYS A 49 7.39 -0.28 6.43
CA CYS A 49 7.72 -0.26 7.86
C CYS A 49 7.40 -1.63 8.46
N VAL A 50 8.20 -2.10 9.42
CA VAL A 50 8.00 -3.39 10.09
C VAL A 50 8.00 -3.22 11.60
N ALA A 51 7.06 -3.89 12.25
CA ALA A 51 6.90 -3.91 13.69
C ALA A 51 6.67 -5.33 14.21
N VAL A 52 6.96 -5.52 15.50
CA VAL A 52 6.75 -6.78 16.24
C VAL A 52 6.05 -6.49 17.56
N MET A 53 5.41 -7.51 18.13
CA MET A 53 4.95 -7.47 19.51
C MET A 53 6.09 -7.89 20.46
N GLU A 54 6.41 -7.03 21.42
CA GLU A 54 7.25 -7.34 22.58
C GLU A 54 6.35 -7.42 23.82
N GLY A 55 5.89 -8.63 24.13
CA GLY A 55 4.84 -8.82 25.13
C GLY A 55 3.56 -8.12 24.69
N LYS A 56 3.14 -7.09 25.44
CA LYS A 56 1.91 -6.32 25.15
C LYS A 56 2.15 -5.04 24.33
N GLN A 57 3.41 -4.67 24.07
CA GLN A 57 3.73 -3.44 23.36
C GLN A 57 4.20 -3.75 21.94
N ALA A 58 3.67 -3.01 20.96
CA ALA A 58 4.15 -3.09 19.60
C ALA A 58 5.36 -2.15 19.41
N LYS A 59 6.40 -2.64 18.72
CA LYS A 59 7.64 -1.92 18.48
C LYS A 59 8.01 -1.96 17.00
N VAL A 60 8.20 -0.78 16.41
CA VAL A 60 8.78 -0.62 15.07
C VAL A 60 10.30 -0.81 15.12
N LEU A 61 10.81 -1.52 14.12
CA LEU A 61 12.20 -1.93 14.03
C LEU A 61 13.01 -1.04 13.07
N GLU A 62 14.28 -0.85 13.38
CA GLU A 62 15.23 -0.18 12.49
C GLU A 62 15.82 -1.18 11.50
N ASN A 63 15.92 -0.79 10.23
CA ASN A 63 16.60 -1.57 9.21
C ASN A 63 18.13 -1.50 9.37
N ALA A 64 18.85 -2.27 8.53
CA ALA A 64 20.31 -2.30 8.54
C ALA A 64 20.98 -0.94 8.27
N GLU A 65 20.23 0.01 7.70
CA GLU A 65 20.67 1.38 7.43
C GLU A 65 20.34 2.36 8.58
N GLY A 66 19.79 1.87 9.71
CA GLY A 66 19.45 2.66 10.89
C GLY A 66 18.17 3.49 10.77
N ALA A 67 17.34 3.20 9.76
CA ALA A 67 16.07 3.90 9.56
C ALA A 67 14.87 3.02 9.95
N ARG A 68 13.84 3.64 10.52
CA ARG A 68 12.59 2.96 10.94
C ARG A 68 11.65 2.66 9.78
N THR A 69 11.90 3.27 8.62
CA THR A 69 11.21 2.97 7.37
C THR A 69 12.22 2.66 6.27
N THR A 70 11.81 1.85 5.31
CA THR A 70 12.62 1.47 4.14
C THR A 70 11.91 1.92 2.87
N PRO A 71 12.58 2.64 1.96
CA PRO A 71 11.99 2.99 0.68
C PRO A 71 11.50 1.75 -0.09
N SER A 72 10.28 1.79 -0.61
CA SER A 72 9.68 0.74 -1.45
C SER A 72 10.24 0.82 -2.88
N VAL A 73 11.55 0.62 -3.00
CA VAL A 73 12.32 0.75 -4.24
C VAL A 73 13.18 -0.50 -4.42
N VAL A 74 13.12 -1.07 -5.63
CA VAL A 74 13.94 -2.19 -6.06
C VAL A 74 14.74 -1.77 -7.28
N ALA A 75 16.03 -2.06 -7.31
CA ALA A 75 16.85 -1.82 -8.49
C ALA A 75 17.63 -3.07 -8.89
N PHE A 76 17.84 -3.22 -10.19
CA PHE A 76 18.70 -4.25 -10.76
C PHE A 76 19.91 -3.59 -11.39
N THR A 77 21.11 -3.99 -10.97
CA THR A 77 22.37 -3.48 -11.53
C THR A 77 22.72 -4.23 -12.81
N ALA A 78 23.67 -3.68 -13.57
CA ALA A 78 24.21 -4.33 -14.78
C ALA A 78 24.81 -5.72 -14.48
N ASP A 79 25.37 -5.92 -13.28
CA ASP A 79 25.93 -7.20 -12.82
C ASP A 79 24.85 -8.16 -12.29
N ALA A 80 23.58 -7.87 -12.59
CA ALA A 80 22.39 -8.58 -12.12
C ALA A 80 22.26 -8.64 -10.58
N GLU A 81 22.85 -7.68 -9.86
CA GLU A 81 22.62 -7.54 -8.41
C GLU A 81 21.26 -6.88 -8.16
N ARG A 82 20.54 -7.39 -7.16
CA ARG A 82 19.28 -6.80 -6.71
C ARG A 82 19.52 -5.93 -5.48
N LEU A 83 19.20 -4.65 -5.60
CA LEU A 83 19.21 -3.69 -4.50
C LEU A 83 17.78 -3.42 -4.05
N VAL A 84 17.57 -3.28 -2.73
CA VAL A 84 16.25 -2.94 -2.14
C VAL A 84 16.43 -1.84 -1.11
N GLY A 85 15.51 -0.88 -1.06
CA GLY A 85 15.50 0.17 -0.05
C GLY A 85 16.38 1.37 -0.40
N MET A 86 17.09 1.89 0.59
CA MET A 86 17.94 3.08 0.42
C MET A 86 19.04 2.89 -0.64
N PRO A 87 19.76 1.74 -0.73
CA PRO A 87 20.73 1.50 -1.80
C PRO A 87 20.12 1.62 -3.20
N ALA A 88 18.93 1.05 -3.41
CA ALA A 88 18.21 1.15 -4.69
C ALA A 88 17.79 2.60 -5.00
N LYS A 89 17.25 3.32 -3.99
CA LYS A 89 16.84 4.72 -4.14
C LYS A 89 18.00 5.64 -4.53
N ARG A 90 19.20 5.44 -3.95
CA ARG A 90 20.39 6.29 -4.21
C ARG A 90 20.87 6.22 -5.66
N GLN A 91 20.84 5.04 -6.27
CA GLN A 91 21.32 4.86 -7.66
C GLN A 91 20.24 5.11 -8.73
N ALA A 92 19.02 5.46 -8.34
CA ALA A 92 17.90 5.64 -9.27
C ALA A 92 18.16 6.69 -10.36
N VAL A 93 18.98 7.71 -10.05
CA VAL A 93 19.32 8.79 -10.99
C VAL A 93 20.22 8.33 -12.14
N THR A 94 21.13 7.37 -11.88
CA THR A 94 22.04 6.83 -12.90
C THR A 94 21.52 5.56 -13.56
N ASN A 95 20.49 4.94 -12.98
CA ASN A 95 19.87 3.71 -13.50
C ASN A 95 18.33 3.78 -13.49
N PRO A 96 17.72 4.78 -14.13
CA PRO A 96 16.29 5.03 -14.00
C PRO A 96 15.42 3.92 -14.62
N ASN A 97 15.88 3.29 -15.71
CA ASN A 97 15.10 2.28 -16.43
C ASN A 97 15.02 0.93 -15.70
N ASN A 98 15.96 0.63 -14.79
CA ASN A 98 16.02 -0.63 -14.05
C ASN A 98 15.78 -0.43 -12.54
N THR A 99 15.25 0.73 -12.16
CA THR A 99 14.88 1.06 -10.78
C THR A 99 13.37 1.18 -10.67
N LEU A 100 12.75 0.18 -10.05
CA LEU A 100 11.32 0.03 -9.87
C LEU A 100 10.89 0.68 -8.56
N TYR A 101 9.93 1.59 -8.61
CA TYR A 101 9.34 2.27 -7.45
C TYR A 101 7.84 2.48 -7.70
N ALA A 102 7.08 2.83 -6.66
CA ALA A 102 5.62 2.99 -6.73
C ALA A 102 4.88 1.77 -7.33
N THR A 103 5.48 0.58 -7.27
CA THR A 103 4.93 -0.65 -7.87
C THR A 103 3.62 -1.09 -7.23
N LYS A 104 3.32 -0.65 -6.00
CA LYS A 104 2.01 -0.83 -5.34
C LYS A 104 0.86 -0.17 -6.12
N ARG A 105 1.11 0.84 -6.96
CA ARG A 105 0.09 1.40 -7.87
C ARG A 105 -0.29 0.44 -8.99
N LEU A 106 0.55 -0.54 -9.30
CA LEU A 106 0.38 -1.51 -10.40
C LEU A 106 -0.07 -2.89 -9.91
N ILE A 107 0.12 -3.20 -8.62
CA ILE A 107 -0.21 -4.52 -8.06
C ILE A 107 -1.70 -4.83 -8.27
N GLY A 108 -2.00 -6.01 -8.81
CA GLY A 108 -3.37 -6.46 -9.10
C GLY A 108 -4.12 -5.72 -10.20
N ARG A 109 -3.44 -4.90 -11.03
CA ARG A 109 -4.04 -4.16 -12.16
C ARG A 109 -3.75 -4.79 -13.53
N ARG A 110 -4.66 -4.59 -14.48
CA ARG A 110 -4.47 -4.98 -15.88
C ARG A 110 -3.64 -3.94 -16.62
N TYR A 111 -2.91 -4.39 -17.64
CA TYR A 111 -2.12 -3.47 -18.47
C TYR A 111 -2.98 -2.36 -19.11
N ASP A 112 -4.21 -2.70 -19.49
CA ASP A 112 -5.13 -1.77 -20.16
C ASP A 112 -5.89 -0.81 -19.23
N ASP A 113 -5.74 -0.95 -17.92
CA ASP A 113 -6.42 -0.05 -16.97
C ASP A 113 -5.98 1.40 -17.21
N ALA A 114 -6.93 2.34 -17.17
CA ALA A 114 -6.67 3.76 -17.48
C ALA A 114 -5.58 4.37 -16.57
N GLU A 115 -5.54 3.95 -15.31
CA GLU A 115 -4.53 4.29 -14.33
C GLU A 115 -3.13 3.83 -14.76
N VAL A 116 -3.01 2.58 -15.25
CA VAL A 116 -1.74 2.01 -15.74
C VAL A 116 -1.29 2.74 -17.01
N GLN A 117 -2.21 3.04 -17.92
CA GLN A 117 -1.94 3.82 -19.13
C GLN A 117 -1.48 5.26 -18.82
N LYS A 118 -1.90 5.83 -17.69
CA LYS A 118 -1.39 7.10 -17.19
C LYS A 118 0.04 6.94 -16.67
N ASP A 119 0.32 5.92 -15.85
CA ASP A 119 1.66 5.71 -15.27
C ASP A 119 2.73 5.35 -16.30
N LEU A 120 2.37 4.62 -17.37
CA LEU A 120 3.23 4.33 -18.53
C LEU A 120 3.96 5.55 -19.09
N LYS A 121 3.36 6.74 -18.96
CA LYS A 121 3.91 8.01 -19.48
C LYS A 121 4.74 8.79 -18.46
N ASN A 122 4.66 8.40 -17.18
CA ASN A 122 5.19 9.18 -16.05
C ASN A 122 6.36 8.49 -15.33
N VAL A 123 6.68 7.25 -15.68
CA VAL A 123 7.76 6.48 -15.07
C VAL A 123 8.86 6.16 -16.10
N PRO A 124 10.14 6.08 -15.69
CA PRO A 124 11.25 5.81 -16.61
C PRO A 124 11.41 4.31 -16.92
N TYR A 125 11.06 3.42 -16.00
CA TYR A 125 11.10 1.98 -16.24
C TYR A 125 9.95 1.57 -17.16
N LYS A 126 10.08 0.39 -17.79
CA LYS A 126 9.04 -0.10 -18.69
C LYS A 126 7.96 -0.85 -17.94
N ILE A 127 6.72 -0.48 -18.21
CA ILE A 127 5.54 -1.28 -17.87
C ILE A 127 5.13 -2.04 -19.13
N VAL A 128 4.92 -3.35 -19.02
CA VAL A 128 4.66 -4.24 -20.15
C VAL A 128 3.44 -5.12 -19.87
N ARG A 129 2.81 -5.61 -20.94
CA ARG A 129 1.69 -6.54 -20.85
C ARG A 129 2.21 -7.96 -20.65
N ALA A 130 1.81 -8.60 -19.56
CA ALA A 130 2.06 -10.02 -19.35
C ALA A 130 1.18 -10.91 -20.25
N SER A 131 1.53 -12.20 -20.37
CA SER A 131 0.77 -13.18 -21.15
C SER A 131 -0.69 -13.29 -20.72
N ASN A 132 -0.96 -13.09 -19.43
CA ASN A 132 -2.32 -13.11 -18.85
C ASN A 132 -3.05 -11.76 -18.97
N GLY A 133 -2.42 -10.71 -19.51
CA GLY A 133 -2.97 -9.36 -19.64
C GLY A 133 -2.66 -8.39 -18.47
N ASP A 134 -1.97 -8.84 -17.43
CA ASP A 134 -1.61 -8.00 -16.28
C ASP A 134 -0.51 -6.98 -16.60
N ALA A 135 -0.46 -5.92 -15.79
CA ALA A 135 0.60 -4.92 -15.85
C ALA A 135 1.86 -5.45 -15.14
N TRP A 136 2.90 -5.78 -15.91
CA TRP A 136 4.20 -6.22 -15.40
C TRP A 136 5.28 -5.18 -15.67
N LEU A 137 6.46 -5.40 -15.09
CA LEU A 137 7.61 -4.51 -15.14
C LEU A 137 8.74 -5.19 -15.93
N GLU A 138 9.54 -4.44 -16.66
CA GLU A 138 10.76 -4.94 -17.30
C GLU A 138 12.00 -4.22 -16.77
N ALA A 139 13.01 -4.98 -16.34
CA ALA A 139 14.34 -4.48 -15.99
C ALA A 139 15.41 -5.40 -16.59
N HIS A 140 16.38 -4.83 -17.30
CA HIS A 140 17.42 -5.56 -18.04
C HIS A 140 16.86 -6.70 -18.93
N GLY A 141 15.72 -6.45 -19.60
CA GLY A 141 15.06 -7.43 -20.47
C GLY A 141 14.39 -8.60 -19.75
N LYS A 142 14.39 -8.61 -18.41
CA LYS A 142 13.66 -9.58 -17.58
C LYS A 142 12.34 -9.00 -17.11
N LEU A 143 11.32 -9.84 -17.10
CA LEU A 143 9.98 -9.49 -16.66
C LEU A 143 9.82 -9.77 -15.17
N TYR A 144 9.19 -8.82 -14.46
CA TYR A 144 8.88 -8.92 -13.05
C TYR A 144 7.42 -8.53 -12.82
N SER A 145 6.66 -9.37 -12.10
CA SER A 145 5.34 -8.98 -11.65
C SER A 145 5.43 -7.94 -10.52
N PRO A 146 4.43 -7.07 -10.34
CA PRO A 146 4.38 -6.17 -9.19
C PRO A 146 4.42 -6.92 -7.85
N SER A 147 3.84 -8.13 -7.79
CA SER A 147 3.93 -9.01 -6.62
C SER A 147 5.36 -9.46 -6.32
N GLN A 148 6.18 -9.75 -7.33
CA GLN A 148 7.61 -10.03 -7.13
C GLN A 148 8.35 -8.80 -6.60
N ALA A 149 8.08 -7.61 -7.14
CA ALA A 149 8.67 -6.38 -6.64
C ALA A 149 8.29 -6.14 -5.16
N GLY A 150 7.03 -6.36 -4.81
CA GLY A 150 6.54 -6.34 -3.43
C GLY A 150 7.24 -7.39 -2.55
N ALA A 151 7.44 -8.60 -3.06
CA ALA A 151 8.12 -9.68 -2.34
C ALA A 151 9.58 -9.33 -2.03
N PHE A 152 10.29 -8.66 -2.93
CA PHE A 152 11.65 -8.19 -2.67
C PHE A 152 11.71 -7.19 -1.51
N ILE A 153 10.72 -6.31 -1.39
CA ILE A 153 10.58 -5.36 -0.28
C ILE A 153 10.23 -6.11 1.01
N LEU A 154 9.26 -7.03 0.96
CA LEU A 154 8.85 -7.86 2.09
C LEU A 154 9.99 -8.73 2.61
N MET A 155 10.87 -9.26 1.74
CA MET A 155 12.06 -9.98 2.16
C MET A 155 13.02 -9.09 2.95
N LYS A 156 13.23 -7.82 2.56
CA LYS A 156 14.02 -6.86 3.34
C LYS A 156 13.38 -6.56 4.71
N MET A 157 12.05 -6.51 4.78
CA MET A 157 11.30 -6.33 6.05
C MET A 157 11.45 -7.55 6.95
N LYS A 158 11.33 -8.74 6.37
CA LYS A 158 11.59 -10.02 7.04
C LYS A 158 13.03 -10.10 7.56
N GLU A 159 14.03 -9.81 6.73
CA GLU A 159 15.45 -9.76 7.14
C GLU A 159 15.65 -8.81 8.32
N THR A 160 14.99 -7.64 8.30
CA THR A 160 15.05 -6.65 9.38
C THR A 160 14.51 -7.23 10.69
N ALA A 161 13.36 -7.89 10.65
CA ALA A 161 12.78 -8.54 11.82
C ALA A 161 13.62 -9.73 12.33
N GLU A 162 14.16 -10.55 11.43
CA GLU A 162 15.02 -11.69 11.77
C GLU A 162 16.32 -11.25 12.44
N ASN A 163 16.95 -10.19 11.93
CA ASN A 163 18.15 -9.62 12.54
C ASN A 163 17.90 -9.09 13.96
N TYR A 164 16.70 -8.54 14.20
CA TYR A 164 16.31 -8.03 15.51
C TYR A 164 15.96 -9.16 16.50
N LEU A 165 15.15 -10.14 16.06
CA LEU A 165 14.67 -11.24 16.90
C LEU A 165 15.73 -12.34 17.13
N GLY A 166 16.74 -12.43 16.27
CA GLY A 166 17.78 -13.46 16.34
C GLY A 166 17.34 -14.85 15.88
N HIS A 167 16.14 -14.99 15.30
CA HIS A 167 15.62 -16.24 14.74
C HIS A 167 14.81 -15.99 13.47
N ALA A 168 14.55 -17.05 12.71
CA ALA A 168 13.77 -16.97 11.46
C ALA A 168 12.32 -16.52 11.72
N VAL A 169 11.79 -15.70 10.81
CA VAL A 169 10.41 -15.19 10.84
C VAL A 169 9.62 -15.86 9.72
N LYS A 170 8.49 -16.46 10.07
CA LYS A 170 7.62 -17.15 9.11
C LYS A 170 6.24 -16.52 8.97
N ASN A 171 5.69 -15.93 10.01
CA ASN A 171 4.31 -15.45 10.01
C ASN A 171 4.27 -13.93 9.89
N ALA A 172 3.35 -13.40 9.09
CA ALA A 172 3.17 -11.97 8.93
C ALA A 172 1.70 -11.56 8.82
N VAL A 173 1.41 -10.35 9.28
CA VAL A 173 0.24 -9.55 8.89
C VAL A 173 0.74 -8.44 7.98
N ILE A 174 0.14 -8.32 6.79
CA ILE A 174 0.56 -7.35 5.77
C ILE A 174 -0.57 -6.34 5.54
N THR A 175 -0.25 -5.06 5.39
CA THR A 175 -1.26 -4.01 5.18
C THR A 175 -1.59 -3.77 3.72
N VAL A 176 -2.83 -3.36 3.47
CA VAL A 176 -3.33 -2.87 2.17
C VAL A 176 -4.23 -1.66 2.36
N PRO A 177 -4.35 -0.77 1.36
CA PRO A 177 -5.33 0.30 1.35
C PRO A 177 -6.75 -0.27 1.55
N ALA A 178 -7.59 0.43 2.31
CA ALA A 178 -8.94 -0.05 2.61
C ALA A 178 -9.77 -0.25 1.34
N TYR A 179 -9.57 0.63 0.35
CA TYR A 179 -10.28 0.60 -0.91
C TYR A 179 -9.67 -0.36 -1.96
N PHE A 180 -8.70 -1.21 -1.59
CA PHE A 180 -8.22 -2.28 -2.46
C PHE A 180 -9.32 -3.29 -2.78
N ASN A 181 -9.43 -3.62 -4.06
CA ASN A 181 -10.30 -4.68 -4.54
C ASN A 181 -9.67 -6.07 -4.27
N ASP A 182 -10.41 -7.12 -4.62
CA ASP A 182 -9.99 -8.49 -4.37
C ASP A 182 -8.67 -8.86 -5.09
N SER A 183 -8.44 -8.41 -6.33
CA SER A 183 -7.24 -8.78 -7.10
C SER A 183 -5.98 -8.14 -6.53
N GLN A 184 -6.10 -6.92 -6.01
CA GLN A 184 -4.99 -6.23 -5.36
C GLN A 184 -4.65 -6.86 -4.00
N ARG A 185 -5.66 -7.30 -3.24
CA ARG A 185 -5.48 -8.02 -1.97
C ARG A 185 -4.79 -9.36 -2.19
N GLN A 186 -5.27 -10.13 -3.17
CA GLN A 186 -4.67 -11.42 -3.51
C GLN A 186 -3.23 -11.25 -3.99
N ALA A 187 -2.97 -10.32 -4.92
CA ALA A 187 -1.62 -10.06 -5.43
C ALA A 187 -0.64 -9.61 -4.31
N THR A 188 -1.13 -8.92 -3.27
CA THR A 188 -0.34 -8.56 -2.09
C THR A 188 -0.07 -9.77 -1.19
N LYS A 189 -1.05 -10.66 -1.03
CA LYS A 189 -0.87 -11.94 -0.33
C LYS A 189 0.15 -12.83 -1.04
N ASP A 190 0.09 -12.91 -2.37
CA ASP A 190 1.06 -13.64 -3.19
C ASP A 190 2.47 -13.07 -3.02
N ALA A 191 2.62 -11.74 -2.93
CA ALA A 191 3.91 -11.12 -2.64
C ALA A 191 4.50 -11.59 -1.30
N GLY A 192 3.65 -11.76 -0.27
CA GLY A 192 4.07 -12.34 1.01
C GLY A 192 4.50 -13.80 0.89
N GLN A 193 3.76 -14.60 0.12
CA GLN A 193 4.14 -16.00 -0.14
C GLN A 193 5.47 -16.11 -0.87
N ILE A 194 5.69 -15.29 -1.90
CA ILE A 194 6.95 -15.22 -2.66
C ILE A 194 8.12 -14.81 -1.74
N ALA A 195 7.87 -13.96 -0.74
CA ALA A 195 8.86 -13.58 0.28
C ALA A 195 9.14 -14.67 1.33
N GLY A 196 8.48 -15.83 1.23
CA GLY A 196 8.57 -16.91 2.21
C GLY A 196 7.92 -16.55 3.55
N LEU A 197 6.82 -15.78 3.51
CA LEU A 197 5.98 -15.46 4.66
C LEU A 197 4.63 -16.17 4.53
N ASN A 198 4.20 -16.79 5.62
CA ASN A 198 2.84 -17.20 5.86
C ASN A 198 2.00 -15.96 6.23
N VAL A 199 1.27 -15.44 5.25
CA VAL A 199 0.40 -14.27 5.44
C VAL A 199 -0.87 -14.68 6.17
N LEU A 200 -0.87 -14.49 7.49
CA LEU A 200 -1.97 -14.86 8.37
C LEU A 200 -3.20 -13.97 8.15
N ARG A 201 -2.97 -12.68 7.84
CA ARG A 201 -4.02 -11.73 7.53
C ARG A 201 -3.50 -10.61 6.64
N VAL A 202 -4.36 -10.14 5.76
CA VAL A 202 -4.21 -8.87 5.06
C VAL A 202 -5.14 -7.86 5.75
N ILE A 203 -4.58 -6.83 6.39
CA ILE A 203 -5.33 -5.84 7.17
C ILE A 203 -5.42 -4.51 6.42
N ASN A 204 -6.55 -3.82 6.57
CA ASN A 204 -6.73 -2.48 6.02
C ASN A 204 -5.85 -1.46 6.77
N GLU A 205 -5.13 -0.61 6.04
CA GLU A 205 -4.24 0.44 6.55
C GLU A 205 -4.91 1.35 7.60
N PRO A 206 -6.09 1.96 7.34
CA PRO A 206 -6.75 2.80 8.35
C PRO A 206 -7.23 2.01 9.57
N THR A 207 -7.59 0.74 9.41
CA THR A 207 -7.96 -0.16 10.51
C THR A 207 -6.76 -0.46 11.40
N ALA A 208 -5.59 -0.71 10.80
CA ALA A 208 -4.35 -0.88 11.54
C ALA A 208 -3.98 0.41 12.30
N ALA A 209 -4.07 1.57 11.67
CA ALA A 209 -3.82 2.85 12.35
C ALA A 209 -4.79 3.09 13.52
N ALA A 210 -6.06 2.69 13.39
CA ALA A 210 -7.02 2.75 14.48
C ALA A 210 -6.66 1.81 15.64
N LEU A 211 -6.17 0.60 15.37
CA LEU A 211 -5.67 -0.32 16.41
C LEU A 211 -4.49 0.28 17.17
N ALA A 212 -3.54 0.89 16.46
CA ALA A 212 -2.39 1.56 17.07
C ALA A 212 -2.81 2.73 17.97
N TYR A 213 -3.86 3.46 17.60
CA TYR A 213 -4.42 4.53 18.41
C TYR A 213 -5.21 4.02 19.63
N GLY A 214 -6.05 3.00 19.43
CA GLY A 214 -7.12 2.66 20.37
C GLY A 214 -6.75 1.61 21.42
N LEU A 215 -5.61 0.93 21.32
CA LEU A 215 -5.24 -0.17 22.23
C LEU A 215 -5.24 0.26 23.71
N GLU A 216 -4.82 1.49 24.00
CA GLU A 216 -4.75 2.04 25.36
C GLU A 216 -5.97 2.91 25.74
N LYS A 217 -6.95 3.04 24.85
CA LYS A 217 -8.10 3.94 25.05
C LYS A 217 -9.30 3.15 25.59
N THR A 218 -9.92 3.70 26.64
CA THR A 218 -11.06 3.08 27.33
C THR A 218 -12.40 3.76 27.06
N GLN A 219 -12.38 4.91 26.38
CA GLN A 219 -13.59 5.70 26.10
C GLN A 219 -14.21 5.29 24.77
N ASP A 220 -15.53 5.17 24.77
CA ASP A 220 -16.29 4.97 23.55
C ASP A 220 -16.17 6.22 22.67
N LYS A 221 -15.71 6.05 21.44
CA LYS A 221 -15.40 7.17 20.56
C LYS A 221 -15.51 6.78 19.09
N ILE A 222 -16.13 7.65 18.31
CA ILE A 222 -16.09 7.59 16.85
C ILE A 222 -14.87 8.37 16.36
N ILE A 223 -14.05 7.76 15.53
CA ILE A 223 -12.85 8.36 14.95
C ILE A 223 -12.93 8.36 13.42
N ALA A 224 -12.27 9.34 12.80
CA ALA A 224 -12.02 9.36 11.37
C ALA A 224 -10.52 9.18 11.12
N VAL A 225 -10.14 8.19 10.32
CA VAL A 225 -8.75 7.95 9.92
C VAL A 225 -8.59 8.44 8.49
N TYR A 226 -7.88 9.55 8.33
CA TYR A 226 -7.56 10.15 7.04
C TYR A 226 -6.14 9.73 6.66
N ASP A 227 -6.01 8.80 5.72
CA ASP A 227 -4.74 8.27 5.25
C ASP A 227 -4.43 8.80 3.85
N LEU A 228 -3.46 9.71 3.74
CA LEU A 228 -2.97 10.20 2.46
C LEU A 228 -1.50 9.84 2.32
N GLY A 229 -1.27 8.71 1.65
CA GLY A 229 0.04 8.12 1.45
C GLY A 229 0.73 8.59 0.17
N GLY A 230 1.68 7.76 -0.30
CA GLY A 230 2.44 8.02 -1.51
C GLY A 230 1.67 7.78 -2.82
N GLY A 231 0.69 6.87 -2.83
CA GLY A 231 -0.07 6.54 -4.05
C GLY A 231 -1.55 6.25 -3.84
N THR A 232 -2.00 6.22 -2.58
CA THR A 232 -3.38 5.92 -2.21
C THR A 232 -3.89 6.92 -1.19
N PHE A 233 -5.20 7.15 -1.23
CA PHE A 233 -5.94 7.93 -0.27
C PHE A 233 -7.08 7.06 0.27
N ASP A 234 -7.16 6.90 1.59
CA ASP A 234 -8.26 6.24 2.27
C ASP A 234 -8.85 7.14 3.36
N ILE A 235 -10.15 7.01 3.58
CA ILE A 235 -10.86 7.56 4.71
C ILE A 235 -11.77 6.49 5.31
N SER A 236 -11.58 6.20 6.59
CA SER A 236 -12.46 5.30 7.33
C SER A 236 -13.04 5.99 8.55
N VAL A 237 -14.33 5.78 8.79
CA VAL A 237 -14.99 6.13 10.05
C VAL A 237 -15.10 4.86 10.87
N LEU A 238 -14.55 4.88 12.09
CA LEU A 238 -14.56 3.74 13.00
C LEU A 238 -15.17 4.13 14.32
N GLU A 239 -15.87 3.18 14.93
CA GLU A 239 -16.39 3.27 16.28
C GLU A 239 -15.57 2.34 17.18
N ILE A 240 -14.98 2.91 18.23
CA ILE A 240 -14.21 2.18 19.23
C ILE A 240 -15.06 2.08 20.48
N GLN A 241 -15.36 0.86 20.93
CA GLN A 241 -16.13 0.60 22.15
C GLN A 241 -15.48 -0.52 22.95
N LYS A 242 -14.88 -0.21 24.12
CA LYS A 242 -14.34 -1.21 25.07
C LYS A 242 -13.53 -2.35 24.41
N GLY A 243 -12.59 -2.00 23.53
CA GLY A 243 -11.74 -2.97 22.81
C GLY A 243 -12.36 -3.56 21.53
N VAL A 244 -13.60 -3.20 21.20
CA VAL A 244 -14.21 -3.49 19.89
C VAL A 244 -13.93 -2.33 18.95
N PHE A 245 -13.39 -2.65 17.77
CA PHE A 245 -13.13 -1.72 16.68
C PHE A 245 -14.06 -2.08 15.54
N GLU A 246 -15.07 -1.24 15.30
CA GLU A 246 -16.04 -1.44 14.22
C GLU A 246 -15.82 -0.39 13.15
N VAL A 247 -15.52 -0.83 11.92
CA VAL A 247 -15.51 0.06 10.77
C VAL A 247 -16.96 0.37 10.40
N LYS A 248 -17.38 1.63 10.51
CA LYS A 248 -18.74 2.07 10.13
C LYS A 248 -18.84 2.31 8.63
N SER A 249 -17.78 2.88 8.07
CA SER A 249 -17.68 3.12 6.63
C SER A 249 -16.24 3.28 6.20
N THR A 250 -15.98 3.01 4.92
CA THR A 250 -14.72 3.33 4.27
C THR A 250 -14.95 3.86 2.86
N ASN A 251 -14.08 4.78 2.43
CA ASN A 251 -14.05 5.33 1.08
C ASN A 251 -12.61 5.72 0.73
N GLY A 252 -12.33 6.04 -0.52
CA GLY A 252 -10.98 6.39 -0.92
C GLY A 252 -10.77 6.54 -2.42
N ASP A 253 -9.50 6.69 -2.79
CA ASP A 253 -9.00 6.71 -4.15
C ASP A 253 -7.65 5.96 -4.18
N THR A 254 -7.65 4.77 -4.78
CA THR A 254 -6.45 3.90 -4.86
C THR A 254 -5.40 4.40 -5.86
N PHE A 255 -5.61 5.59 -6.44
CA PHE A 255 -4.73 6.22 -7.41
C PHE A 255 -4.61 7.74 -7.19
N LEU A 256 -4.50 8.13 -5.92
CA LEU A 256 -4.28 9.50 -5.46
C LEU A 256 -3.29 9.47 -4.28
N GLY A 257 -2.13 10.10 -4.43
CA GLY A 257 -1.18 10.25 -3.32
C GLY A 257 -0.02 11.17 -3.66
N GLY A 258 1.01 11.19 -2.81
CA GLY A 258 2.19 12.05 -2.96
C GLY A 258 2.90 11.98 -4.32
N GLU A 259 2.87 10.85 -5.02
CA GLU A 259 3.40 10.74 -6.40
C GLU A 259 2.64 11.65 -7.38
N ASP A 260 1.31 11.83 -7.23
CA ASP A 260 0.55 12.76 -8.08
C ASP A 260 0.91 14.22 -7.77
N PHE A 261 1.20 14.55 -6.51
CA PHE A 261 1.68 15.89 -6.09
C PHE A 261 3.04 16.18 -6.71
N ASP A 262 3.96 15.21 -6.64
CA ASP A 262 5.29 15.32 -7.23
C ASP A 262 5.21 15.48 -8.75
N GLN A 263 4.27 14.79 -9.41
CA GLN A 263 4.04 14.90 -10.85
C GLN A 263 3.46 16.25 -11.26
N HIS A 264 2.54 16.83 -10.49
CA HIS A 264 2.03 18.18 -10.73
C HIS A 264 3.14 19.22 -10.60
N LEU A 265 3.97 19.09 -9.56
CA LEU A 265 5.13 19.95 -9.37
C LEU A 265 6.14 19.79 -10.52
N LEU A 266 6.47 18.56 -10.91
CA LEU A 266 7.39 18.29 -12.02
C LEU A 266 6.91 18.93 -13.32
N ARG A 267 5.62 18.77 -13.66
CA ARG A 267 5.05 19.40 -14.87
C ARG A 267 5.14 20.92 -14.83
N HIS A 268 4.91 21.53 -13.66
CA HIS A 268 5.08 22.97 -13.48
C HIS A 268 6.54 23.38 -13.71
N ILE A 269 7.49 22.68 -13.08
CA ILE A 269 8.94 22.95 -13.23
C ILE A 269 9.37 22.81 -14.70
N VAL A 270 8.94 21.75 -15.39
CA VAL A 270 9.27 21.53 -16.81
C VAL A 270 8.68 22.65 -17.68
N LYS A 271 7.45 23.10 -17.39
CA LYS A 271 6.82 24.21 -18.10
C LYS A 271 7.57 25.52 -17.90
N GLU A 272 7.98 25.83 -16.67
CA GLU A 272 8.74 27.04 -16.36
C GLU A 272 10.15 26.99 -16.95
N PHE A 273 10.84 25.85 -16.88
CA PHE A 273 12.17 25.68 -17.50
C PHE A 273 12.13 25.91 -19.01
N LYS A 274 11.11 25.35 -19.70
CA LYS A 274 10.89 25.61 -21.13
C LYS A 274 10.63 27.08 -21.44
N ARG A 275 10.04 27.84 -20.51
CA ARG A 275 9.77 29.28 -20.66
C ARG A 275 11.00 30.14 -20.38
N GLU A 276 11.77 29.84 -19.34
CA GLU A 276 12.97 30.59 -18.95
C GLU A 276 14.13 30.42 -19.94
N VAL A 277 14.24 29.27 -20.62
CA VAL A 277 15.19 29.11 -21.75
C VAL A 277 14.90 30.12 -22.88
N CYS A 278 13.72 30.76 -22.91
CA CYS A 278 13.36 31.81 -23.86
C CYS A 278 13.46 33.26 -23.32
N VAL A 279 13.61 33.52 -22.01
CA VAL A 279 13.64 34.90 -21.46
C VAL A 279 14.43 34.99 -20.15
N ARG A 280 15.27 36.04 -19.99
CA ARG A 280 16.12 36.32 -18.80
C ARG A 280 15.32 36.40 -17.47
N PRO A 281 15.94 36.03 -16.32
CA PRO A 281 15.25 35.95 -15.04
C PRO A 281 15.02 37.32 -14.36
N PRO A 282 13.89 37.51 -13.64
CA PRO A 282 13.62 38.73 -12.88
C PRO A 282 14.22 38.71 -11.46
N LYS A 283 14.28 39.89 -10.84
CA LYS A 283 15.01 40.23 -9.60
C LYS A 283 14.45 39.58 -8.32
N LYS A 284 15.35 39.39 -7.34
CA LYS A 284 15.14 38.79 -6.01
C LYS A 284 14.25 39.65 -5.09
N THR A 285 13.23 39.05 -4.48
CA THR A 285 12.47 39.61 -3.35
C THR A 285 12.45 38.64 -2.15
N LYS A 286 12.34 39.19 -0.93
CA LYS A 286 12.51 38.52 0.37
C LYS A 286 11.22 37.81 0.84
N LEU A 287 10.77 36.77 0.15
CA LEU A 287 9.70 35.88 0.64
C LEU A 287 10.31 34.54 1.10
N VAL A 288 9.69 33.88 2.08
CA VAL A 288 10.03 32.50 2.45
C VAL A 288 9.70 31.61 1.25
N CYS A 289 10.74 31.25 0.51
CA CYS A 289 10.66 30.51 -0.74
C CYS A 289 11.75 29.45 -0.74
N THR A 290 11.48 28.41 -1.50
CA THR A 290 12.32 27.23 -1.61
C THR A 290 13.07 27.33 -2.93
N ASP A 291 14.40 27.37 -2.85
CA ASP A 291 15.29 27.51 -4.01
C ASP A 291 15.53 26.14 -4.68
N ILE A 292 14.95 25.95 -5.85
CA ILE A 292 15.23 24.79 -6.70
C ILE A 292 16.41 25.16 -7.60
N ASN A 293 17.57 24.56 -7.32
CA ASN A 293 18.80 24.76 -8.06
C ASN A 293 19.32 23.42 -8.60
N LEU A 294 19.18 23.19 -9.90
CA LEU A 294 19.74 22.03 -10.60
C LEU A 294 20.80 22.51 -11.59
N PRO A 295 22.09 22.54 -11.20
CA PRO A 295 23.16 22.89 -12.11
C PRO A 295 23.41 21.77 -13.12
N TYR A 296 23.80 22.14 -14.35
CA TYR A 296 24.14 21.20 -15.43
C TYR A 296 23.01 20.21 -15.74
N LEU A 297 21.76 20.68 -15.69
CA LEU A 297 20.59 19.86 -15.90
C LEU A 297 20.54 19.28 -17.32
N THR A 298 20.96 20.08 -18.32
CA THR A 298 21.05 19.65 -19.72
C THR A 298 22.06 20.51 -20.47
N MET A 299 22.26 20.23 -21.75
CA MET A 299 23.13 20.99 -22.65
C MET A 299 22.41 21.22 -23.97
N ASP A 300 22.49 22.44 -24.50
CA ASP A 300 22.05 22.77 -25.86
C ASP A 300 23.19 23.35 -26.69
N ALA A 301 22.89 23.85 -27.89
CA ALA A 301 23.88 24.46 -28.78
C ALA A 301 24.61 25.68 -28.17
N SER A 302 24.06 26.30 -27.13
CA SER A 302 24.66 27.43 -26.41
C SER A 302 25.44 27.02 -25.16
N GLY A 303 25.52 25.72 -24.87
CA GLY A 303 26.27 25.16 -23.74
C GLY A 303 25.38 24.64 -22.60
N PRO A 304 25.94 24.44 -21.40
CA PRO A 304 25.23 23.85 -20.27
C PRO A 304 24.09 24.75 -19.78
N LYS A 305 22.97 24.13 -19.41
CA LYS A 305 21.79 24.77 -18.83
C LYS A 305 21.62 24.39 -17.37
N HIS A 306 21.19 25.37 -16.59
CA HIS A 306 20.91 25.24 -15.16
C HIS A 306 19.45 25.61 -14.93
N LEU A 307 18.78 24.93 -14.01
CA LEU A 307 17.48 25.36 -13.49
C LEU A 307 17.71 26.13 -12.19
N ASN A 308 17.26 27.38 -12.13
CA ASN A 308 17.27 28.20 -10.92
C ASN A 308 15.90 28.84 -10.74
N MET A 309 15.04 28.23 -9.92
CA MET A 309 13.69 28.74 -9.68
C MET A 309 13.38 28.82 -8.19
N LYS A 310 12.57 29.80 -7.81
CA LYS A 310 12.03 29.94 -6.46
C LYS A 310 10.59 29.47 -6.45
N LEU A 311 10.27 28.55 -5.53
CA LEU A 311 8.91 28.08 -5.32
C LEU A 311 8.43 28.48 -3.92
N THR A 312 7.32 29.21 -3.86
CA THR A 312 6.65 29.53 -2.59
C THR A 312 5.63 28.44 -2.22
N ARG A 313 5.29 28.34 -0.93
CA ARG A 313 4.21 27.45 -0.47
C ARG A 313 2.90 27.73 -1.18
N ALA A 314 2.51 28.99 -1.32
CA ALA A 314 1.26 29.39 -1.99
C ALA A 314 1.21 28.93 -3.46
N GLN A 315 2.33 29.00 -4.18
CA GLN A 315 2.42 28.47 -5.54
C GLN A 315 2.24 26.95 -5.54
N PHE A 316 2.93 26.23 -4.65
CA PHE A 316 2.76 24.77 -4.56
C PHE A 316 1.31 24.38 -4.23
N GLU A 317 0.69 25.04 -3.25
CA GLU A 317 -0.72 24.83 -2.91
C GLU A 317 -1.65 25.07 -4.10
N SER A 318 -1.36 26.09 -4.92
CA SER A 318 -2.11 26.34 -6.17
C SER A 318 -1.90 25.25 -7.22
N ILE A 319 -0.71 24.66 -7.31
CA ILE A 319 -0.35 23.60 -8.28
C ILE A 319 -1.08 22.28 -7.97
N VAL A 320 -1.33 21.99 -6.69
CA VAL A 320 -1.92 20.72 -6.23
C VAL A 320 -3.34 20.87 -5.67
N ALA A 321 -3.96 22.04 -5.82
CA ALA A 321 -5.26 22.35 -5.23
C ALA A 321 -6.38 21.37 -5.65
N ASP A 322 -6.33 20.88 -6.88
CA ASP A 322 -7.29 19.91 -7.40
C ASP A 322 -7.12 18.53 -6.75
N LEU A 323 -5.89 18.10 -6.47
CA LEU A 323 -5.60 16.83 -5.79
C LEU A 323 -6.11 16.84 -4.36
N ILE A 324 -5.92 17.94 -3.63
CA ILE A 324 -6.46 18.09 -2.26
C ILE A 324 -7.99 18.13 -2.31
N ARG A 325 -8.60 18.80 -3.30
CA ARG A 325 -10.06 18.84 -3.44
C ARG A 325 -10.66 17.45 -3.66
N ARG A 326 -9.95 16.57 -4.39
CA ARG A 326 -10.40 15.19 -4.64
C ARG A 326 -10.54 14.36 -3.36
N THR A 327 -9.85 14.70 -2.26
CA THR A 327 -9.97 13.97 -1.00
C THR A 327 -11.24 14.32 -0.20
N VAL A 328 -11.86 15.47 -0.48
CA VAL A 328 -13.01 15.98 0.28
C VAL A 328 -14.27 15.13 0.07
N ALA A 329 -14.59 14.79 -1.18
CA ALA A 329 -15.83 14.07 -1.50
C ALA A 329 -15.87 12.65 -0.90
N PRO A 330 -14.80 11.83 -0.94
CA PRO A 330 -14.75 10.56 -0.22
C PRO A 330 -15.00 10.72 1.28
N CYS A 331 -14.46 11.76 1.95
CA CYS A 331 -14.70 11.96 3.38
C CYS A 331 -16.15 12.32 3.70
N GLN A 332 -16.79 13.16 2.88
CA GLN A 332 -18.21 13.48 3.04
C GLN A 332 -19.07 12.23 2.86
N LYS A 333 -18.77 11.41 1.85
CA LYS A 333 -19.45 10.12 1.62
C LYS A 333 -19.23 9.15 2.77
N ALA A 334 -18.01 9.04 3.31
CA ALA A 334 -17.73 8.17 4.45
C ALA A 334 -18.55 8.58 5.69
N MET A 335 -18.62 9.88 6.01
CA MET A 335 -19.48 10.36 7.11
C MET A 335 -20.97 10.06 6.84
N GLN A 336 -21.43 10.27 5.61
CA GLN A 336 -22.81 9.98 5.22
C GLN A 336 -23.13 8.48 5.33
N ASP A 337 -22.25 7.61 4.83
CA ASP A 337 -22.42 6.15 4.84
C ASP A 337 -22.34 5.59 6.27
N ALA A 338 -21.59 6.24 7.16
CA ALA A 338 -21.55 5.90 8.58
C ALA A 338 -22.73 6.49 9.38
N GLU A 339 -23.59 7.29 8.73
CA GLU A 339 -24.70 7.99 9.36
C GLU A 339 -24.28 8.91 10.52
N VAL A 340 -23.09 9.53 10.39
CA VAL A 340 -22.53 10.43 11.40
C VAL A 340 -22.39 11.85 10.88
N SER A 341 -22.59 12.81 11.79
CA SER A 341 -22.28 14.21 11.56
C SER A 341 -20.83 14.53 11.95
N LYS A 342 -20.34 15.71 11.53
CA LYS A 342 -19.01 16.20 11.91
C LYS A 342 -18.82 16.29 13.44
N SER A 343 -19.89 16.60 14.18
CA SER A 343 -19.88 16.71 15.64
C SER A 343 -19.74 15.36 16.35
N ASP A 344 -20.18 14.27 15.71
CA ASP A 344 -20.09 12.92 16.28
C ASP A 344 -18.65 12.37 16.21
N ILE A 345 -17.84 12.89 15.28
CA ILE A 345 -16.42 12.54 15.17
C ILE A 345 -15.66 13.09 16.39
N GLY A 346 -15.29 12.17 17.27
CA GLY A 346 -14.58 12.42 18.52
C GLY A 346 -13.07 12.59 18.37
N GLU A 347 -12.46 12.12 17.27
CA GLU A 347 -11.05 12.35 16.93
C GLU A 347 -10.79 12.13 15.44
N VAL A 348 -9.83 12.87 14.87
CA VAL A 348 -9.38 12.69 13.49
C VAL A 348 -7.90 12.32 13.51
N LEU A 349 -7.55 11.18 12.95
CA LEU A 349 -6.17 10.68 12.86
C LEU A 349 -5.64 10.96 11.46
N LEU A 350 -4.43 11.52 11.37
CA LEU A 350 -3.71 11.68 10.11
C LEU A 350 -2.70 10.55 9.95
N VAL A 351 -2.78 9.86 8.82
CA VAL A 351 -1.87 8.78 8.45
C VAL A 351 -1.30 9.09 7.05
N GLY A 352 -0.11 8.56 6.79
CA GLY A 352 0.57 8.75 5.52
C GLY A 352 1.35 10.06 5.44
N GLY A 353 2.56 10.00 4.88
CA GLY A 353 3.48 11.14 4.87
C GLY A 353 2.96 12.38 4.12
N MET A 354 1.98 12.24 3.22
CA MET A 354 1.44 13.39 2.49
C MET A 354 0.42 14.19 3.33
N SER A 355 -0.07 13.62 4.44
CA SER A 355 -0.89 14.33 5.44
C SER A 355 -0.11 15.40 6.24
N ARG A 356 1.22 15.42 6.14
CA ARG A 356 2.08 16.42 6.80
C ARG A 356 1.96 17.81 6.16
N MET A 357 1.55 17.89 4.90
CA MET A 357 1.35 19.16 4.20
C MET A 357 0.34 20.06 4.94
N PRO A 358 0.71 21.30 5.33
CA PRO A 358 -0.17 22.18 6.10
C PRO A 358 -1.53 22.43 5.47
N LYS A 359 -1.59 22.52 4.12
CA LYS A 359 -2.86 22.71 3.43
C LYS A 359 -3.80 21.50 3.53
N VAL A 360 -3.24 20.29 3.58
CA VAL A 360 -4.01 19.06 3.80
C VAL A 360 -4.57 19.08 5.22
N GLN A 361 -3.75 19.40 6.22
CA GLN A 361 -4.19 19.50 7.62
C GLN A 361 -5.30 20.54 7.81
N GLN A 362 -5.16 21.71 7.16
CA GLN A 362 -6.19 22.75 7.15
C GLN A 362 -7.48 22.23 6.51
N THR A 363 -7.39 21.58 5.36
CA THR A 363 -8.56 21.02 4.66
C THR A 363 -9.28 19.99 5.53
N VAL A 364 -8.54 19.11 6.21
CA VAL A 364 -9.09 18.14 7.16
C VAL A 364 -9.75 18.85 8.34
N GLN A 365 -9.13 19.89 8.89
CA GLN A 365 -9.72 20.68 9.97
C GLN A 365 -11.04 21.34 9.56
N ASP A 366 -11.10 21.94 8.38
CA ASP A 366 -12.31 22.57 7.83
C ASP A 366 -13.41 21.53 7.57
N LEU A 367 -13.00 20.34 7.12
CA LEU A 367 -13.90 19.24 6.79
C LEU A 367 -14.58 18.65 8.03
N PHE A 368 -13.82 18.36 9.08
CA PHE A 368 -14.32 17.72 10.31
C PHE A 368 -14.64 18.70 11.45
N GLY A 369 -14.32 19.99 11.29
CA GLY A 369 -14.56 21.02 12.32
C GLY A 369 -13.65 20.88 13.55
N ARG A 370 -12.51 20.20 13.40
CA ARG A 370 -11.69 19.71 14.51
C ARG A 370 -10.22 19.65 14.11
N ALA A 371 -9.33 20.06 15.01
CA ALA A 371 -7.90 19.90 14.80
C ALA A 371 -7.54 18.40 14.76
N PRO A 372 -6.80 17.93 13.74
CA PRO A 372 -6.35 16.54 13.71
C PRO A 372 -5.43 16.21 14.88
N SER A 373 -5.51 14.97 15.34
CA SER A 373 -4.75 14.49 16.49
C SER A 373 -3.28 14.29 16.15
N LYS A 374 -2.44 14.46 17.16
CA LYS A 374 -1.00 14.14 17.12
C LYS A 374 -0.68 12.86 17.91
N SER A 375 -1.70 12.09 18.27
CA SER A 375 -1.59 10.88 19.10
C SER A 375 -0.95 9.69 18.37
N VAL A 376 -0.90 9.73 17.04
CA VAL A 376 -0.31 8.69 16.20
C VAL A 376 0.83 9.24 15.36
N ASN A 377 1.87 8.44 15.17
CA ASN A 377 2.92 8.75 14.20
C ASN A 377 2.44 8.33 12.80
N PRO A 378 2.31 9.27 11.84
CA PRO A 378 1.72 9.00 10.53
C PRO A 378 2.53 8.02 9.67
N ASP A 379 3.81 7.77 9.99
CA ASP A 379 4.69 6.86 9.23
C ASP A 379 4.82 5.46 9.89
N GLU A 380 4.31 5.28 11.10
CA GLU A 380 4.55 4.07 11.91
C GLU A 380 3.26 3.41 12.41
N ALA A 381 2.16 4.16 12.54
CA ALA A 381 0.91 3.68 13.12
C ALA A 381 0.35 2.44 12.40
N VAL A 382 0.49 2.38 11.08
CA VAL A 382 0.02 1.26 10.27
C VAL A 382 0.77 -0.03 10.58
N ALA A 383 2.12 0.01 10.66
CA ALA A 383 2.92 -1.16 11.00
C ALA A 383 2.68 -1.62 12.45
N ILE A 384 2.55 -0.67 13.38
CA ILE A 384 2.20 -0.93 14.79
C ILE A 384 0.86 -1.67 14.87
N GLY A 385 -0.17 -1.17 14.17
CA GLY A 385 -1.48 -1.81 14.11
C GLY A 385 -1.45 -3.22 13.52
N ALA A 386 -0.66 -3.44 12.47
CA ALA A 386 -0.46 -4.75 11.89
C ALA A 386 0.21 -5.73 12.87
N ALA A 387 1.16 -5.27 13.68
CA ALA A 387 1.79 -6.09 14.72
C ALA A 387 0.80 -6.44 15.84
N ILE A 388 -0.02 -5.47 16.28
CA ILE A 388 -1.11 -5.70 17.24
C ILE A 388 -2.08 -6.76 16.71
N GLN A 389 -2.48 -6.66 15.43
CA GLN A 389 -3.33 -7.68 14.80
C GLN A 389 -2.65 -9.06 14.79
N GLY A 390 -1.33 -9.11 14.57
CA GLY A 390 -0.54 -10.33 14.71
C GLY A 390 -0.62 -10.93 16.11
N GLY A 391 -0.48 -10.09 17.14
CA GLY A 391 -0.65 -10.48 18.54
C GLY A 391 -2.06 -10.98 18.88
N VAL A 392 -3.11 -10.40 18.27
CA VAL A 392 -4.50 -10.90 18.40
C VAL A 392 -4.64 -12.30 17.81
N LEU A 393 -4.05 -12.55 16.63
CA LEU A 393 -4.09 -13.86 15.98
C LEU A 393 -3.29 -14.92 16.76
N ALA A 394 -2.12 -14.55 17.30
CA ALA A 394 -1.30 -15.42 18.13
C ALA A 394 -1.91 -15.70 19.51
N GLY A 395 -2.89 -14.91 19.95
CA GLY A 395 -3.52 -15.01 21.27
C GLY A 395 -2.81 -14.22 22.38
N ASP A 396 -1.77 -13.45 22.04
CA ASP A 396 -1.03 -12.59 22.97
C ASP A 396 -1.82 -11.34 23.37
N VAL A 397 -2.78 -10.93 22.52
CA VAL A 397 -3.69 -9.80 22.75
C VAL A 397 -5.13 -10.30 22.77
N THR A 398 -5.76 -10.32 23.95
CA THR A 398 -7.05 -11.00 24.17
C THR A 398 -8.28 -10.08 24.20
N ASP A 399 -8.09 -8.78 24.43
CA ASP A 399 -9.18 -7.82 24.69
C ASP A 399 -9.53 -6.95 23.48
N VAL A 400 -9.12 -7.37 22.27
CA VAL A 400 -9.37 -6.65 21.02
C VAL A 400 -10.25 -7.50 20.10
N LEU A 401 -11.34 -6.92 19.61
CA LEU A 401 -12.18 -7.50 18.58
C LEU A 401 -12.28 -6.52 17.42
N LEU A 402 -11.91 -6.98 16.21
CA LEU A 402 -12.02 -6.19 14.99
C LEU A 402 -13.21 -6.66 14.16
N LEU A 403 -14.09 -5.71 13.81
CA LEU A 403 -15.20 -5.87 12.89
C LEU A 403 -14.95 -4.95 11.69
N ASP A 404 -14.51 -5.54 10.58
CA ASP A 404 -14.26 -4.82 9.33
C ASP A 404 -15.48 -4.85 8.41
N VAL A 405 -15.43 -4.16 7.27
CA VAL A 405 -16.51 -4.09 6.29
C VAL A 405 -16.01 -4.35 4.86
N THR A 406 -16.92 -4.76 3.96
CA THR A 406 -16.60 -4.77 2.51
C THR A 406 -16.65 -3.36 1.92
N PRO A 407 -15.62 -2.88 1.19
CA PRO A 407 -15.58 -1.51 0.68
C PRO A 407 -16.50 -1.25 -0.51
N LEU A 408 -16.96 -2.31 -1.20
CA LEU A 408 -17.77 -2.24 -2.40
C LEU A 408 -18.93 -3.25 -2.33
N SER A 409 -20.04 -2.90 -2.97
CA SER A 409 -21.19 -3.79 -3.07
C SER A 409 -20.89 -4.98 -3.96
N LEU A 410 -21.41 -6.15 -3.57
CA LEU A 410 -21.33 -7.40 -4.32
C LEU A 410 -22.72 -7.79 -4.80
N GLY A 411 -22.77 -8.28 -6.04
CA GLY A 411 -24.03 -8.61 -6.69
C GLY A 411 -23.83 -9.44 -7.93
N ILE A 412 -24.92 -9.61 -8.68
CA ILE A 412 -24.94 -10.38 -9.93
C ILE A 412 -25.53 -9.56 -11.08
N GLU A 413 -25.15 -9.93 -12.30
CA GLU A 413 -25.83 -9.48 -13.51
C GLU A 413 -27.19 -10.19 -13.63
N THR A 414 -28.27 -9.42 -13.77
CA THR A 414 -29.62 -9.93 -14.02
C THR A 414 -30.10 -9.55 -15.43
N LEU A 415 -31.31 -10.00 -15.80
CA LEU A 415 -31.88 -9.74 -17.13
C LEU A 415 -31.83 -8.25 -17.49
N GLY A 416 -31.32 -7.95 -18.68
CA GLY A 416 -31.12 -6.57 -19.15
C GLY A 416 -29.76 -5.97 -18.81
N GLY A 417 -28.82 -6.77 -18.27
CA GLY A 417 -27.47 -6.30 -17.94
C GLY A 417 -27.40 -5.45 -16.67
N VAL A 418 -28.43 -5.50 -15.83
CA VAL A 418 -28.56 -4.70 -14.61
C VAL A 418 -27.77 -5.35 -13.48
N PHE A 419 -27.04 -4.54 -12.72
CA PHE A 419 -26.34 -4.99 -11.53
C PHE A 419 -27.28 -5.02 -10.32
N THR A 420 -27.58 -6.22 -9.83
CA THR A 420 -28.43 -6.40 -8.64
C THR A 420 -27.55 -6.70 -7.44
N LYS A 421 -27.52 -5.78 -6.47
CA LYS A 421 -26.72 -5.87 -5.24
C LYS A 421 -27.36 -6.87 -4.26
N LEU A 422 -26.55 -7.78 -3.73
CA LEU A 422 -26.96 -8.71 -2.66
C LEU A 422 -26.32 -8.32 -1.31
N ILE A 423 -25.09 -7.85 -1.34
CA ILE A 423 -24.38 -7.30 -0.18
C ILE A 423 -23.98 -5.87 -0.53
N ASN A 424 -24.47 -4.90 0.23
CA ASN A 424 -24.10 -3.50 0.02
C ASN A 424 -22.70 -3.23 0.57
N ARG A 425 -22.01 -2.23 0.00
CA ARG A 425 -20.79 -1.67 0.60
C ARG A 425 -21.01 -1.30 2.07
N ASN A 426 -19.93 -1.29 2.84
CA ASN A 426 -19.89 -1.06 4.28
C ASN A 426 -20.68 -2.10 5.11
N THR A 427 -21.09 -3.24 4.53
CA THR A 427 -21.62 -4.35 5.33
C THR A 427 -20.48 -4.99 6.13
N THR A 428 -20.68 -5.14 7.45
CA THR A 428 -19.74 -5.80 8.35
C THR A 428 -19.45 -7.22 7.91
N ILE A 429 -18.17 -7.62 7.94
CA ILE A 429 -17.69 -8.97 7.61
C ILE A 429 -17.17 -9.68 8.87
N PRO A 430 -17.35 -11.02 8.99
CA PRO A 430 -17.98 -11.92 8.01
C PRO A 430 -19.50 -11.76 7.92
N THR A 431 -20.09 -12.04 6.74
CA THR A 431 -21.54 -11.93 6.50
C THR A 431 -22.02 -12.90 5.44
N LYS A 432 -23.31 -13.26 5.51
CA LYS A 432 -23.97 -14.14 4.55
C LYS A 432 -25.32 -13.58 4.14
N LYS A 433 -25.57 -13.52 2.83
CA LYS A 433 -26.84 -13.07 2.24
C LYS A 433 -27.27 -14.02 1.12
N SER A 434 -28.57 -14.31 1.07
CA SER A 434 -29.17 -15.16 0.05
C SER A 434 -30.37 -14.46 -0.57
N GLN A 435 -30.54 -14.58 -1.88
CA GLN A 435 -31.67 -14.06 -2.61
C GLN A 435 -32.12 -15.04 -3.69
N VAL A 436 -33.44 -15.16 -3.88
CA VAL A 436 -34.03 -16.05 -4.87
C VAL A 436 -34.24 -15.30 -6.18
N PHE A 437 -33.72 -15.87 -7.25
CA PHE A 437 -33.90 -15.47 -8.64
C PHE A 437 -34.67 -16.55 -9.40
N SER A 438 -34.99 -16.28 -10.67
CA SER A 438 -35.66 -17.24 -11.54
C SER A 438 -35.13 -17.17 -12.98
N THR A 439 -35.59 -18.07 -13.83
CA THR A 439 -35.21 -18.14 -15.25
C THR A 439 -35.74 -16.95 -16.04
N ALA A 440 -35.01 -16.59 -17.10
CA ALA A 440 -35.35 -15.49 -18.00
C ALA A 440 -36.13 -15.94 -19.25
N ALA A 441 -36.18 -17.25 -19.53
CA ALA A 441 -36.90 -17.83 -20.66
C ALA A 441 -37.61 -19.15 -20.30
N ASP A 442 -38.65 -19.50 -21.06
CA ASP A 442 -39.37 -20.77 -20.95
C ASP A 442 -38.45 -21.94 -21.32
N GLY A 443 -38.55 -23.05 -20.57
CA GLY A 443 -37.79 -24.26 -20.84
C GLY A 443 -36.28 -24.14 -20.57
N GLN A 444 -35.82 -23.05 -19.95
CA GLN A 444 -34.42 -22.83 -19.63
C GLN A 444 -33.91 -23.89 -18.64
N THR A 445 -32.92 -24.69 -19.05
CA THR A 445 -32.35 -25.80 -18.26
C THR A 445 -31.02 -25.45 -17.59
N GLN A 446 -30.49 -24.25 -17.83
CA GLN A 446 -29.27 -23.74 -17.21
C GLN A 446 -29.35 -22.24 -16.93
N VAL A 447 -28.72 -21.76 -15.85
CA VAL A 447 -28.59 -20.32 -15.54
C VAL A 447 -27.13 -19.96 -15.34
N GLU A 448 -26.68 -18.95 -16.09
CA GLU A 448 -25.37 -18.35 -15.89
C GLU A 448 -25.45 -17.28 -14.79
N ILE A 449 -24.59 -17.40 -13.79
CA ILE A 449 -24.45 -16.44 -12.68
C ILE A 449 -23.14 -15.70 -12.90
N LYS A 450 -23.22 -14.41 -13.22
CA LYS A 450 -22.06 -13.52 -13.33
C LYS A 450 -21.99 -12.63 -12.11
N VAL A 451 -20.89 -12.74 -11.38
CA VAL A 451 -20.63 -12.04 -10.12
C VAL A 451 -19.86 -10.76 -10.40
N CYS A 452 -20.35 -9.64 -9.88
CA CYS A 452 -19.76 -8.32 -10.06
C CYS A 452 -19.57 -7.59 -8.72
N GLN A 453 -18.63 -6.65 -8.70
CA GLN A 453 -18.36 -5.74 -7.58
C GLN A 453 -18.36 -4.29 -8.07
N GLY A 454 -19.08 -3.42 -7.38
CA GLY A 454 -19.11 -1.98 -7.69
C GLY A 454 -20.41 -1.29 -7.28
N GLU A 455 -20.59 -0.05 -7.72
CA GLU A 455 -21.72 0.80 -7.33
C GLU A 455 -22.59 1.28 -8.48
N ARG A 456 -22.21 0.96 -9.73
CA ARG A 456 -22.91 1.40 -10.94
C ARG A 456 -24.15 0.53 -11.18
N GLU A 457 -25.17 1.10 -11.83
CA GLU A 457 -26.44 0.39 -12.07
C GLU A 457 -26.32 -0.72 -13.11
N MET A 458 -25.44 -0.56 -14.11
CA MET A 458 -25.21 -1.56 -15.16
C MET A 458 -24.04 -2.47 -14.80
N ALA A 459 -24.18 -3.78 -15.00
CA ALA A 459 -23.15 -4.76 -14.67
C ALA A 459 -21.85 -4.54 -15.45
N ALA A 460 -21.94 -4.10 -16.71
CA ALA A 460 -20.79 -3.81 -17.58
C ALA A 460 -19.90 -2.66 -17.08
N ASP A 461 -20.45 -1.74 -16.26
CA ASP A 461 -19.71 -0.62 -15.67
C ASP A 461 -19.05 -1.00 -14.32
N ASN A 462 -19.27 -2.22 -13.84
CA ASN A 462 -18.72 -2.74 -12.60
C ASN A 462 -17.64 -3.78 -12.88
N LYS A 463 -16.86 -4.12 -11.84
CA LYS A 463 -15.81 -5.13 -11.96
C LYS A 463 -16.41 -6.52 -11.92
N THR A 464 -16.35 -7.27 -13.02
CA THR A 464 -16.66 -8.70 -13.01
C THR A 464 -15.60 -9.47 -12.22
N LEU A 465 -16.03 -10.29 -11.27
CA LEU A 465 -15.15 -11.11 -10.43
C LEU A 465 -15.05 -12.56 -10.92
N GLY A 466 -16.15 -13.10 -11.46
CA GLY A 466 -16.21 -14.46 -11.97
C GLY A 466 -17.59 -14.83 -12.47
N GLN A 467 -17.69 -15.99 -13.11
CA GLN A 467 -18.97 -16.53 -13.59
C GLN A 467 -19.00 -18.05 -13.51
N PHE A 468 -20.18 -18.60 -13.28
CA PHE A 468 -20.41 -20.04 -13.26
C PHE A 468 -21.83 -20.35 -13.75
N THR A 469 -22.05 -21.57 -14.21
CA THR A 469 -23.36 -21.98 -14.75
C THR A 469 -23.96 -23.08 -13.88
N LEU A 470 -25.17 -22.86 -13.38
CA LEU A 470 -26.00 -23.90 -12.79
C LEU A 470 -26.68 -24.68 -13.92
N VAL A 471 -26.38 -25.96 -14.06
CA VAL A 471 -26.85 -26.80 -15.17
C VAL A 471 -27.80 -27.92 -14.73
N GLY A 472 -28.67 -28.32 -15.66
CA GLY A 472 -29.55 -29.47 -15.52
C GLY A 472 -30.75 -29.22 -14.62
N MET A 473 -31.30 -28.01 -14.70
CA MET A 473 -32.63 -27.70 -14.20
C MET A 473 -33.69 -28.32 -15.13
N PRO A 474 -34.83 -28.80 -14.60
CA PRO A 474 -35.93 -29.29 -15.43
C PRO A 474 -36.55 -28.16 -16.26
N PRO A 475 -36.99 -28.42 -17.50
CA PRO A 475 -37.72 -27.44 -18.29
C PRO A 475 -39.00 -27.00 -17.57
N ALA A 476 -39.14 -25.71 -17.31
CA ALA A 476 -40.32 -25.11 -16.69
C ALA A 476 -40.63 -23.75 -17.34
N PRO A 477 -41.86 -23.22 -17.20
CA PRO A 477 -42.17 -21.86 -17.61
C PRO A 477 -41.24 -20.83 -16.93
N ARG A 478 -40.98 -19.71 -17.61
CA ARG A 478 -40.21 -18.59 -17.08
C ARG A 478 -40.78 -18.13 -15.74
N GLY A 479 -39.91 -17.88 -14.77
CA GLY A 479 -40.34 -17.38 -13.45
C GLY A 479 -40.72 -18.47 -12.45
N VAL A 480 -40.80 -19.74 -12.88
CA VAL A 480 -41.16 -20.88 -12.00
C VAL A 480 -39.95 -21.44 -11.24
N PRO A 481 -38.78 -21.71 -11.86
CA PRO A 481 -37.61 -22.21 -11.14
C PRO A 481 -37.17 -21.23 -10.05
N GLN A 482 -36.83 -21.73 -8.87
CA GLN A 482 -36.37 -20.90 -7.74
C GLN A 482 -34.88 -21.13 -7.52
N ILE A 483 -34.08 -20.18 -7.98
CA ILE A 483 -32.62 -20.25 -7.93
C ILE A 483 -32.16 -19.36 -6.78
N GLU A 484 -31.79 -19.96 -5.66
CA GLU A 484 -31.26 -19.26 -4.50
C GLU A 484 -29.77 -19.01 -4.70
N VAL A 485 -29.39 -17.75 -4.88
CA VAL A 485 -28.00 -17.32 -4.95
C VAL A 485 -27.58 -16.83 -3.57
N THR A 486 -26.49 -17.38 -3.05
CA THR A 486 -25.94 -17.07 -1.73
C THR A 486 -24.54 -16.50 -1.87
N PHE A 487 -24.31 -15.36 -1.23
CA PHE A 487 -23.01 -14.75 -1.04
C PHE A 487 -22.60 -14.92 0.42
N ASP A 488 -21.42 -15.45 0.64
CA ASP A 488 -20.80 -15.62 1.95
C ASP A 488 -19.41 -14.98 1.91
N ILE A 489 -19.20 -13.97 2.75
CA ILE A 489 -17.93 -13.25 2.86
C ILE A 489 -17.29 -13.64 4.19
N ASP A 490 -16.09 -14.22 4.12
CA ASP A 490 -15.35 -14.60 5.31
C ASP A 490 -14.68 -13.39 5.99
N ALA A 491 -14.01 -13.63 7.12
CA ALA A 491 -13.34 -12.55 7.85
C ALA A 491 -12.14 -11.93 7.07
N ASN A 492 -11.60 -12.62 6.07
CA ASN A 492 -10.53 -12.12 5.20
C ASN A 492 -11.07 -11.33 4.00
N GLY A 493 -12.40 -11.25 3.85
CA GLY A 493 -13.04 -10.63 2.70
C GLY A 493 -13.14 -11.55 1.47
N ILE A 494 -12.84 -12.86 1.61
CA ILE A 494 -12.96 -13.84 0.52
C ILE A 494 -14.44 -14.13 0.28
N VAL A 495 -14.86 -14.04 -0.97
CA VAL A 495 -16.26 -14.20 -1.37
C VAL A 495 -16.50 -15.62 -1.89
N HIS A 496 -17.40 -16.32 -1.22
CA HIS A 496 -17.95 -17.59 -1.69
C HIS A 496 -19.34 -17.33 -2.27
N VAL A 497 -19.56 -17.75 -3.52
CA VAL A 497 -20.86 -17.60 -4.17
C VAL A 497 -21.39 -18.98 -4.54
N SER A 498 -22.57 -19.33 -4.06
CA SER A 498 -23.28 -20.54 -4.48
C SER A 498 -24.64 -20.21 -5.07
N ALA A 499 -25.08 -21.05 -6.00
CA ALA A 499 -26.41 -21.00 -6.58
C ALA A 499 -27.04 -22.38 -6.47
N LYS A 500 -28.24 -22.44 -5.89
CA LYS A 500 -28.98 -23.67 -5.63
C LYS A 500 -30.38 -23.58 -6.22
N ASP A 501 -30.74 -24.54 -7.07
CA ASP A 501 -32.13 -24.74 -7.46
C ASP A 501 -32.90 -25.39 -6.30
N LYS A 502 -33.88 -24.69 -5.74
CA LYS A 502 -34.65 -25.18 -4.59
C LYS A 502 -35.58 -26.35 -4.96
N GLY A 503 -35.95 -26.50 -6.23
CA GLY A 503 -36.80 -27.60 -6.68
C GLY A 503 -36.06 -28.93 -6.77
N THR A 504 -34.85 -28.92 -7.35
CA THR A 504 -34.04 -30.14 -7.53
C THR A 504 -33.00 -30.36 -6.44
N GLY A 505 -32.68 -29.33 -5.66
CA GLY A 505 -31.58 -29.35 -4.69
C GLY A 505 -30.19 -29.29 -5.31
N ARG A 506 -30.08 -29.20 -6.66
CA ARG A 506 -28.81 -29.07 -7.35
C ARG A 506 -28.15 -27.74 -7.00
N GLU A 507 -26.85 -27.80 -6.73
CA GLU A 507 -26.04 -26.66 -6.35
C GLU A 507 -24.80 -26.59 -7.23
N GLN A 508 -24.44 -25.37 -7.59
CA GLN A 508 -23.12 -25.03 -8.11
C GLN A 508 -22.57 -23.89 -7.30
N GLN A 509 -21.27 -23.92 -7.06
CA GLN A 509 -20.60 -22.88 -6.31
C GLN A 509 -19.27 -22.53 -6.96
N ILE A 510 -18.89 -21.28 -6.78
CA ILE A 510 -17.58 -20.78 -7.10
C ILE A 510 -17.03 -20.14 -5.83
N VAL A 511 -15.80 -20.49 -5.49
CA VAL A 511 -15.03 -19.62 -4.60
C VAL A 511 -14.49 -18.54 -5.53
N ILE A 512 -14.93 -17.30 -5.32
CA ILE A 512 -14.32 -16.16 -5.97
C ILE A 512 -12.98 -15.96 -5.27
N GLN A 513 -12.02 -16.78 -5.69
CA GLN A 513 -10.62 -16.51 -5.50
C GLN A 513 -10.29 -15.51 -6.59
N SER A 514 -9.65 -14.40 -6.21
CA SER A 514 -9.24 -13.42 -7.20
C SER A 514 -8.47 -14.09 -8.32
N SER A 515 -9.08 -14.10 -9.50
CA SER A 515 -8.46 -14.57 -10.74
C SER A 515 -7.45 -13.57 -11.29
N GLY A 516 -7.23 -12.45 -10.59
CA GLY A 516 -6.17 -11.51 -10.85
C GLY A 516 -4.93 -11.87 -10.03
N GLY A 517 -3.85 -12.21 -10.73
CA GLY A 517 -2.60 -12.56 -10.08
C GLY A 517 -1.88 -13.70 -10.78
N LEU A 518 -0.97 -14.29 -10.04
CA LEU A 518 -0.06 -15.32 -10.49
C LEU A 518 -0.72 -16.70 -10.38
N SER A 519 -0.47 -17.59 -11.34
CA SER A 519 -0.88 -18.98 -11.17
C SER A 519 -0.09 -19.64 -10.03
N LYS A 520 -0.58 -20.76 -9.48
CA LYS A 520 0.19 -21.51 -8.46
C LYS A 520 1.58 -21.89 -8.95
N ASP A 521 1.68 -22.31 -10.21
CA ASP A 521 2.95 -22.65 -10.85
C ASP A 521 3.87 -21.43 -10.96
N ASP A 522 3.33 -20.25 -11.29
CA ASP A 522 4.09 -19.01 -11.29
C ASP A 522 4.58 -18.69 -9.88
N ILE A 523 3.72 -18.76 -8.86
CA ILE A 523 4.08 -18.49 -7.46
C ILE A 523 5.21 -19.44 -7.02
N GLU A 524 5.10 -20.74 -7.27
CA GLU A 524 6.14 -21.72 -6.93
C GLU A 524 7.45 -21.46 -7.65
N ASN A 525 7.40 -21.14 -8.94
CA ASN A 525 8.59 -20.76 -9.72
C ASN A 525 9.21 -19.47 -9.19
N MET A 526 8.39 -18.51 -8.77
CA MET A 526 8.84 -17.24 -8.18
C MET A 526 9.45 -17.44 -6.79
N ILE A 527 8.90 -18.34 -5.97
CA ILE A 527 9.48 -18.74 -4.68
C ILE A 527 10.86 -19.35 -4.90
N LYS A 528 10.98 -20.34 -5.79
CA LYS A 528 12.28 -20.98 -6.13
C LYS A 528 13.30 -19.96 -6.60
N ASN A 529 12.87 -19.03 -7.45
CA ASN A 529 13.73 -17.93 -7.92
C ASN A 529 14.11 -16.98 -6.78
N ALA A 530 13.18 -16.62 -5.89
CA ALA A 530 13.46 -15.76 -4.74
C ALA A 530 14.49 -16.39 -3.79
N GLU A 531 14.38 -17.70 -3.52
CA GLU A 531 15.34 -18.48 -2.72
C GLU A 531 16.72 -18.52 -3.39
N LYS A 532 16.77 -18.80 -4.70
CA LYS A 532 18.02 -18.79 -5.48
C LYS A 532 18.72 -17.41 -5.41
N TYR A 533 17.97 -16.34 -5.62
CA TYR A 533 18.52 -14.98 -5.57
C TYR A 533 18.95 -14.59 -4.15
N ALA A 534 18.24 -15.03 -3.11
CA ALA A 534 18.65 -14.79 -1.73
C ALA A 534 20.01 -15.44 -1.40
N GLU A 535 20.26 -16.65 -1.91
CA GLU A 535 21.56 -17.33 -1.76
C GLU A 535 22.67 -16.65 -2.57
N GLU A 536 22.39 -16.21 -3.80
CA GLU A 536 23.33 -15.43 -4.61
C GLU A 536 23.68 -14.08 -3.93
N ASP A 537 22.68 -13.36 -3.43
CA ASP A 537 22.84 -12.10 -2.69
C ASP A 537 23.68 -12.32 -1.42
N ARG A 538 23.44 -13.42 -0.68
CA ARG A 538 24.24 -13.79 0.50
C ARG A 538 25.71 -14.00 0.13
N ARG A 539 26.00 -14.77 -0.93
CA ARG A 539 27.38 -15.00 -1.39
C ARG A 539 28.05 -13.70 -1.80
N ARG A 540 27.36 -12.85 -2.55
CA ARG A 540 27.88 -11.53 -2.96
C ARG A 540 28.12 -10.59 -1.79
N LYS A 541 27.22 -10.55 -0.79
CA LYS A 541 27.42 -9.78 0.45
C LYS A 541 28.67 -10.24 1.20
N VAL A 542 28.93 -11.55 1.28
CA VAL A 542 30.15 -12.08 1.91
C VAL A 542 31.40 -11.65 1.15
N VAL A 543 31.40 -11.78 -0.19
CA VAL A 543 32.52 -11.34 -1.04
C VAL A 543 32.76 -9.83 -0.91
N SER A 544 31.71 -9.01 -0.99
CA SER A 544 31.80 -7.55 -0.86
C SER A 544 32.32 -7.13 0.52
N ARG A 545 31.89 -7.81 1.60
CA ARG A 545 32.39 -7.57 2.96
C ARG A 545 33.86 -7.97 3.09
N PHE A 546 34.26 -9.08 2.47
CA PHE A 546 35.66 -9.54 2.44
C PHE A 546 36.56 -8.59 1.63
N MET A 547 36.10 -8.12 0.47
CA MET A 547 36.81 -7.12 -0.33
C MET A 547 36.92 -5.78 0.40
N SER A 548 35.85 -5.33 1.06
CA SER A 548 35.86 -4.09 1.86
C SER A 548 36.78 -4.19 3.07
N ALA A 549 36.80 -5.34 3.75
CA ALA A 549 37.74 -5.63 4.85
C ALA A 549 39.19 -5.72 4.37
N ASN A 550 39.43 -6.34 3.20
CA ASN A 550 40.76 -6.39 2.60
C ASN A 550 41.23 -5.02 2.11
N MET A 551 40.38 -4.18 1.50
CA MET A 551 40.75 -2.80 1.15
C MET A 551 41.06 -1.94 2.38
N THR A 552 40.39 -2.17 3.52
CA THR A 552 40.73 -1.47 4.77
C THR A 552 42.02 -2.00 5.41
N LEU A 553 42.32 -3.30 5.24
CA LEU A 553 43.59 -3.90 5.65
C LEU A 553 44.76 -3.47 4.73
N GLU A 554 44.55 -3.40 3.42
CA GLU A 554 45.49 -2.89 2.42
C GLU A 554 45.74 -1.38 2.60
N HIS A 555 44.71 -0.57 2.85
CA HIS A 555 44.93 0.84 3.22
C HIS A 555 45.71 0.97 4.54
N LYS A 556 45.47 0.11 5.54
CA LYS A 556 46.24 0.12 6.80
C LYS A 556 47.68 -0.37 6.64
N SER A 557 47.95 -1.33 5.77
CA SER A 557 49.31 -1.81 5.46
C SER A 557 50.05 -0.82 4.55
N SER A 558 49.37 -0.22 3.57
CA SER A 558 49.91 0.89 2.77
C SER A 558 50.23 2.11 3.62
N LEU A 559 49.37 2.49 4.58
CA LEU A 559 49.66 3.57 5.55
C LEU A 559 50.86 3.26 6.46
N LYS A 560 51.07 1.98 6.83
CA LYS A 560 52.28 1.55 7.54
C LYS A 560 53.53 1.59 6.66
N SER A 561 53.42 1.29 5.37
CA SER A 561 54.53 1.41 4.41
C SER A 561 54.87 2.87 4.05
N LEU A 562 53.86 3.76 4.01
CA LEU A 562 54.03 5.21 3.85
C LEU A 562 54.65 5.86 5.10
N GLY A 563 54.40 5.31 6.29
CA GLY A 563 55.07 5.72 7.54
C GLY A 563 56.58 5.43 7.57
N TYR A 564 57.08 4.49 6.76
CA TYR A 564 58.51 4.18 6.64
C TYR A 564 59.22 4.93 5.49
N ILE A 565 58.47 5.48 4.52
CA ILE A 565 59.04 6.28 3.43
C ILE A 565 59.07 7.78 3.81
N CYS A 566 58.21 8.23 4.74
CA CYS A 566 58.13 9.63 5.16
C CYS A 566 59.25 10.10 6.13
N SER A 567 60.24 9.25 6.46
CA SER A 567 61.40 9.66 7.28
C SER A 567 62.65 10.03 6.45
N ASN A 568 62.67 9.77 5.14
CA ASN A 568 63.83 10.06 4.29
C ASN A 568 63.56 11.08 3.17
N MET A 569 62.39 11.72 3.14
CA MET A 569 62.03 12.69 2.10
C MET A 569 61.65 14.07 2.67
N CYS A 570 62.28 14.45 3.79
CA CYS A 570 62.24 15.81 4.34
C CYS A 570 63.48 16.65 3.97
N ALA A 571 64.28 16.22 2.99
CA ALA A 571 65.43 16.97 2.49
C ALA A 571 65.41 16.97 0.96
N LEU A 572 64.62 17.88 0.37
CA LEU A 572 64.74 18.48 -0.98
C LEU A 572 63.37 19.02 -1.42
N ILE A 573 62.99 20.19 -0.89
CA ILE A 573 62.04 21.07 -1.57
C ILE A 573 62.79 22.37 -1.84
N VAL A 574 63.44 22.44 -3.00
CA VAL A 574 63.76 23.69 -3.70
C VAL A 574 63.57 23.44 -5.20
N GLY A 575 62.47 23.99 -5.75
CA GLY A 575 62.40 24.44 -7.14
C GLY A 575 61.55 23.62 -8.12
N ARG A 576 60.65 24.36 -8.81
CA ARG A 576 59.92 24.05 -10.07
C ARG A 576 58.73 23.09 -9.96
N ASP A 577 57.64 23.17 -10.73
CA ASP A 577 57.01 24.16 -11.62
C ASP A 577 55.53 23.70 -11.73
N GLU A 578 54.55 24.61 -11.77
CA GLU A 578 53.11 24.30 -11.65
C GLU A 578 52.44 23.75 -12.94
N ASP A 579 53.15 23.64 -14.07
CA ASP A 579 52.52 23.43 -15.38
C ASP A 579 52.46 21.98 -15.91
N GLU A 580 52.96 20.97 -15.18
CA GLU A 580 52.90 19.56 -15.63
C GLU A 580 51.74 18.75 -15.02
N LEU A 581 50.98 19.34 -14.09
CA LEU A 581 49.81 18.72 -13.44
C LEU A 581 48.49 18.92 -14.21
N ILE A 582 48.46 19.85 -15.17
CA ILE A 582 47.23 20.22 -15.90
C ILE A 582 46.95 19.30 -17.09
N ASN A 583 47.93 18.53 -17.60
CA ASN A 583 47.78 17.75 -18.83
C ASN A 583 47.48 16.24 -18.65
N LYS A 584 47.17 15.76 -17.44
CA LYS A 584 46.79 14.35 -17.18
C LYS A 584 45.37 14.12 -16.64
N MET A 585 44.52 15.15 -16.58
CA MET A 585 43.12 15.04 -16.11
C MET A 585 42.05 14.98 -17.22
N TYR A 586 42.39 14.53 -18.44
CA TYR A 586 41.44 14.49 -19.56
C TYR A 586 41.31 13.12 -20.23
N ARG A 587 40.95 12.05 -19.48
CA ARG A 587 40.28 10.84 -20.02
C ARG A 587 39.47 10.13 -18.91
N GLY A 588 38.13 10.20 -18.97
CA GLY A 588 37.23 9.34 -18.18
C GLY A 588 35.95 10.04 -17.70
N PRO A 589 34.74 9.45 -17.88
CA PRO A 589 33.47 10.15 -17.69
C PRO A 589 32.89 9.92 -16.29
N THR A 590 32.73 10.97 -15.47
CA THR A 590 31.80 11.00 -14.32
C THR A 590 31.94 12.32 -13.59
N TRP A 591 30.97 13.24 -13.63
CA TRP A 591 30.74 14.23 -12.57
C TRP A 591 29.32 14.82 -12.64
N SER A 592 28.36 14.20 -11.94
CA SER A 592 27.13 14.85 -11.47
C SER A 592 26.54 14.06 -10.30
N HIS A 593 27.26 14.02 -9.17
CA HIS A 593 26.96 13.11 -8.06
C HIS A 593 26.16 13.72 -6.88
N LEU A 594 25.69 14.97 -6.92
CA LEU A 594 25.12 15.60 -5.71
C LEU A 594 23.70 16.18 -5.79
N THR A 595 23.06 16.25 -6.96
CA THR A 595 21.95 17.21 -7.13
C THR A 595 20.54 16.63 -7.25
N PHE A 596 20.36 15.30 -7.26
CA PHE A 596 19.01 14.69 -7.32
C PHE A 596 18.53 14.05 -6.02
N SER A 597 19.43 13.57 -5.14
CA SER A 597 19.05 13.08 -3.80
C SER A 597 18.51 14.23 -2.94
N LEU A 598 19.12 15.40 -3.04
CA LEU A 598 18.64 16.61 -2.38
C LEU A 598 17.23 16.96 -2.84
N PHE A 599 16.83 16.74 -4.09
CA PHE A 599 15.48 17.11 -4.56
C PHE A 599 14.34 16.28 -3.91
N LYS A 600 14.60 15.00 -3.56
CA LYS A 600 13.62 14.16 -2.84
C LYS A 600 13.71 14.30 -1.31
N ASP A 601 14.90 14.53 -0.75
CA ASP A 601 15.05 14.85 0.68
C ASP A 601 14.57 16.28 1.00
N PHE A 602 14.48 17.15 0.00
CA PHE A 602 13.90 18.50 0.05
C PHE A 602 12.37 18.51 0.00
N LEU A 603 11.75 17.51 -0.64
CA LEU A 603 10.32 17.25 -0.51
C LEU A 603 9.94 16.84 0.92
N ILE A 604 10.86 16.27 1.72
CA ILE A 604 10.65 15.98 3.16
C ILE A 604 10.66 17.27 4.00
N TRP A 605 11.23 18.37 3.51
CA TRP A 605 11.11 19.68 4.17
C TRP A 605 9.80 20.41 3.80
N PHE A 606 9.21 20.05 2.66
CA PHE A 606 7.94 20.60 2.16
C PHE A 606 6.71 19.80 2.61
N ARG A 607 6.86 18.49 2.78
CA ARG A 607 5.91 17.55 3.39
C ARG A 607 6.07 17.61 4.89
#